data_AF-A0A8H5LIX0-F1
#
_entry.id   AF-A0A8H5LIX0-F1
#
_cell.length_a   1.000
_cell.length_b   1.000
_cell.length_c   1.000
_cell.angle_alpha   90.00
_cell.angle_beta   90.00
_cell.angle_gamma   90.00
#
_symmetry.space_group_name_H-M   'P 1'
#
loop_
_entity.id
_entity.type
_entity.pdbx_description
1 polymer ?
#
loop_
_entity_poly.entity_id
_entity_poly.type
_entity_poly.pdbx_seq_one_letter_code
_entity_poly.pdbx_strand_id
1 'polypeptide(L)'
;MQVIQTSVLIKYRPLFTFLQRQAPAVASEVQRSYTGAARTYYETGFRRYARSLGWLKSRCVDKFEPITAGEKEVLETDRLANAKLDGPSVTLAYMADDKTHKEPVEALLRSLLIVFMDNATAEYTFVKTFFSPEPSMRSKDSVNSIFSSDALLSPTDHQSISGSDFGGSRSRAGSISIPSVPKGPSKEEQAGTDTIWKQIFEPILEYVQTFVKTVIDPSPPIISLLTMIRLTEKVLAEVENRECPPAVTFLFGIRLQMWPLFQKLMNENIEAVKKVAEGSGSGLFSRTVVIAEGTVKHLCNRYVMLFTAFVSLTDQEEETMIFSNLLRTRQELEKVIQKYVSQITDAIAKGSTQTTIYEILLQGLNKGVQSAAHPKSQNELAYWSKLEEETRRKLVSVRQAKRRQ
;
A
#
# COMPACT_ATOMS: atom_id res chain seq x y z
N MET A 1 15.98 -9.03 -19.29
CA MET A 1 16.14 -7.59 -19.57
C MET A 1 17.20 -6.93 -18.69
N GLN A 2 17.07 -6.95 -17.37
CA GLN A 2 18.00 -6.30 -16.43
C GLN A 2 19.49 -6.64 -16.66
N VAL A 3 19.84 -7.90 -16.90
CA VAL A 3 21.24 -8.29 -17.19
C VAL A 3 21.78 -7.59 -18.44
N ILE A 4 20.99 -7.47 -19.51
CA ILE A 4 21.41 -6.80 -20.75
C ILE A 4 21.56 -5.30 -20.51
N GLN A 5 20.63 -4.70 -19.77
CA GLN A 5 20.69 -3.29 -19.38
C GLN A 5 21.97 -2.97 -18.61
N THR A 6 22.26 -3.72 -17.54
CA THR A 6 23.39 -3.45 -16.65
C THR A 6 24.74 -3.89 -17.23
N SER A 7 24.79 -5.06 -17.88
CA SER A 7 26.05 -5.67 -18.31
C SER A 7 26.49 -5.23 -19.69
N VAL A 8 25.56 -4.76 -20.52
CA VAL A 8 25.82 -4.38 -21.92
C VAL A 8 25.48 -2.92 -22.14
N LEU A 9 24.20 -2.54 -22.10
CA LEU A 9 23.74 -1.23 -22.59
C LEU A 9 24.36 -0.06 -21.82
N ILE A 10 24.40 -0.12 -20.47
CA ILE A 10 24.98 0.95 -19.66
C ILE A 10 26.43 1.27 -20.06
N LYS A 11 27.23 0.28 -20.47
CA LYS A 11 28.63 0.48 -20.91
C LYS A 11 28.74 1.32 -22.18
N TYR A 12 27.70 1.28 -23.03
CA TYR A 12 27.63 2.04 -24.28
C TYR A 12 26.92 3.38 -24.13
N ARG A 13 26.62 3.83 -22.89
CA ARG A 13 26.06 5.17 -22.66
C ARG A 13 26.90 6.28 -23.31
N PRO A 14 28.24 6.32 -23.23
CA PRO A 14 29.03 7.37 -23.88
C PRO A 14 28.84 7.41 -25.41
N LEU A 15 28.67 6.24 -26.03
CA LEU A 15 28.37 6.15 -27.46
C LEU A 15 26.99 6.71 -27.78
N PHE A 16 25.99 6.42 -26.95
CA PHE A 16 24.66 7.00 -27.11
C PHE A 16 24.68 8.53 -26.97
N THR A 17 25.41 9.07 -25.99
CA THR A 17 25.60 10.52 -25.85
C THR A 17 26.30 11.14 -27.08
N PHE A 18 27.30 10.45 -27.65
CA PHE A 18 27.92 10.87 -28.90
C PHE A 18 26.91 10.92 -30.06
N LEU A 19 26.08 9.89 -30.20
CA LEU A 19 25.02 9.84 -31.21
C LEU A 19 23.99 10.96 -31.02
N GLN A 20 23.60 11.26 -29.78
CA GLN A 20 22.68 12.38 -29.50
C GLN A 20 23.22 13.72 -30.02
N ARG A 21 24.55 13.93 -29.97
CA ARG A 21 25.20 15.17 -30.42
C ARG A 21 25.43 15.21 -31.93
N GLN A 22 25.90 14.10 -32.50
CA GLN A 22 26.39 14.06 -33.88
C GLN A 22 25.34 13.56 -34.89
N ALA A 23 24.39 12.74 -34.45
CA ALA A 23 23.39 12.12 -35.30
C ALA A 23 22.05 11.94 -34.53
N PRO A 24 21.35 13.04 -34.20
CA PRO A 24 20.15 13.00 -33.37
C PRO A 24 19.03 12.12 -33.94
N ALA A 25 18.91 12.03 -35.27
CA ALA A 25 17.97 11.13 -35.92
C ALA A 25 18.25 9.66 -35.57
N VAL A 26 19.52 9.22 -35.64
CA VAL A 26 19.93 7.86 -35.29
C VAL A 26 19.75 7.59 -33.79
N ALA A 27 20.06 8.57 -32.93
CA ALA A 27 19.82 8.43 -31.49
C ALA A 27 18.32 8.21 -31.17
N SER A 28 17.43 8.92 -31.87
CA SER A 28 15.98 8.74 -31.72
C SER A 28 15.50 7.37 -32.21
N GLU A 29 16.11 6.82 -33.26
CA GLU A 29 15.83 5.48 -33.78
C GLU A 29 16.28 4.40 -32.78
N VAL A 30 17.45 4.55 -32.17
CA VAL A 30 17.95 3.65 -31.11
C VAL A 30 17.01 3.67 -29.91
N GLN A 31 16.60 4.85 -29.45
CA GLN A 31 15.65 4.98 -28.34
C GLN A 31 14.30 4.33 -28.68
N ARG A 32 13.74 4.60 -29.86
CA ARG A 32 12.48 4.01 -30.31
C ARG A 32 12.56 2.49 -30.40
N SER A 33 13.66 1.96 -30.95
CA SER A 33 13.89 0.51 -31.08
C SER A 33 14.00 -0.16 -29.71
N TYR A 34 14.73 0.47 -28.78
CA TYR A 34 14.80 0.04 -27.39
C TYR A 34 13.42 0.00 -26.74
N THR A 35 12.66 1.11 -26.81
CA THR A 35 11.31 1.21 -26.24
C THR A 35 10.40 0.11 -26.77
N GLY A 36 10.43 -0.16 -28.08
CA GLY A 36 9.63 -1.23 -28.70
C GLY A 36 10.02 -2.63 -28.21
N ALA A 37 11.32 -2.90 -28.10
CA ALA A 37 11.83 -4.17 -27.59
C ALA A 37 11.50 -4.38 -26.10
N ALA A 38 11.73 -3.36 -25.27
CA ALA A 38 11.42 -3.37 -23.84
C ALA A 38 9.92 -3.58 -23.61
N ARG A 39 9.06 -2.84 -24.33
CA ARG A 39 7.60 -3.00 -24.29
C ARG A 39 7.21 -4.45 -24.57
N THR A 40 7.68 -5.01 -25.68
CA THR A 40 7.34 -6.38 -26.10
C THR A 40 7.77 -7.41 -25.05
N TYR A 41 8.96 -7.23 -24.48
CA TYR A 41 9.49 -8.10 -23.41
C TYR A 41 8.60 -8.08 -22.18
N TYR A 42 8.34 -6.89 -21.62
CA TYR A 42 7.56 -6.76 -20.39
C TYR A 42 6.11 -7.17 -20.62
N GLU A 43 5.51 -6.76 -21.73
CA GLU A 43 4.13 -7.12 -22.07
C GLU A 43 3.95 -8.63 -22.16
N THR A 44 4.88 -9.32 -22.84
CA THR A 44 4.82 -10.79 -22.96
C THR A 44 4.94 -11.48 -21.61
N GLY A 45 5.85 -11.00 -20.75
CA GLY A 45 6.06 -11.52 -19.40
C GLY A 45 4.83 -11.33 -18.51
N PHE A 46 4.36 -10.08 -18.36
CA PHE A 46 3.22 -9.75 -17.50
C PHE A 46 1.93 -10.38 -17.97
N ARG A 47 1.67 -10.43 -19.29
CA ARG A 47 0.47 -11.12 -19.83
C ARG A 47 0.44 -12.59 -19.48
N ARG A 48 1.59 -13.28 -19.56
CA ARG A 48 1.68 -14.72 -19.19
C ARG A 48 1.53 -14.89 -17.68
N TYR A 49 2.24 -14.06 -16.91
CA TYR A 49 2.24 -14.15 -15.46
C TYR A 49 0.87 -13.85 -14.84
N ALA A 50 0.22 -12.76 -15.25
CA ALA A 50 -1.13 -12.42 -14.79
C ALA A 50 -2.15 -13.52 -15.12
N ARG A 51 -2.00 -14.18 -16.28
CA ARG A 51 -2.83 -15.34 -16.64
C ARG A 51 -2.59 -16.53 -15.71
N SER A 52 -1.34 -16.88 -15.41
CA SER A 52 -1.00 -17.95 -14.46
C SER A 52 -1.56 -17.68 -13.06
N LEU A 53 -1.43 -16.44 -12.57
CA LEU A 53 -2.04 -16.03 -11.30
C LEU A 53 -3.57 -16.10 -11.36
N GLY A 54 -4.17 -15.78 -12.51
CA GLY A 54 -5.61 -15.92 -12.72
C GLY A 54 -6.10 -17.37 -12.63
N TRP A 55 -5.31 -18.34 -13.12
CA TRP A 55 -5.60 -19.75 -12.94
C TRP A 55 -5.52 -20.19 -11.48
N LEU A 56 -4.51 -19.74 -10.74
CA LEU A 56 -4.39 -20.03 -9.30
C LEU A 56 -5.55 -19.44 -8.52
N LYS A 57 -5.92 -18.19 -8.81
CA LYS A 57 -7.08 -17.52 -8.20
C LYS A 57 -8.37 -18.32 -8.38
N SER A 58 -8.58 -18.95 -9.54
CA SER A 58 -9.80 -19.73 -9.79
C SER A 58 -9.98 -20.95 -8.86
N ARG A 59 -8.91 -21.36 -8.15
CA ARG A 59 -8.90 -22.53 -7.25
C ARG A 59 -9.22 -22.17 -5.80
N CYS A 60 -9.06 -20.90 -5.43
CA CYS A 60 -9.34 -20.36 -4.09
C CYS A 60 -10.31 -19.20 -4.24
N VAL A 61 -11.60 -19.46 -4.01
CA VAL A 61 -12.63 -18.42 -4.07
C VAL A 61 -13.03 -18.05 -2.66
N ASP A 62 -12.10 -17.41 -1.96
CA ASP A 62 -12.38 -16.75 -0.68
C ASP A 62 -13.32 -15.57 -0.98
N LYS A 63 -14.56 -15.63 -0.49
CA LYS A 63 -15.55 -14.56 -0.67
C LYS A 63 -15.82 -13.88 0.65
N PHE A 64 -16.17 -12.60 0.57
CA PHE A 64 -16.68 -11.87 1.72
C PHE A 64 -17.96 -12.53 2.25
N GLU A 65 -17.92 -12.89 3.53
CA GLU A 65 -19.08 -13.32 4.29
C GLU A 65 -19.22 -12.43 5.53
N PRO A 66 -20.45 -11.95 5.84
CA PRO A 66 -20.68 -11.17 7.03
C PRO A 66 -20.26 -11.91 8.31
N ILE A 67 -19.89 -11.16 9.35
CA ILE A 67 -19.52 -11.69 10.69
C ILE A 67 -20.54 -12.70 11.24
N THR A 68 -21.80 -12.61 10.83
CA THR A 68 -22.89 -13.48 11.29
C THR A 68 -22.98 -14.83 10.57
N ALA A 69 -22.43 -14.96 9.36
CA ALA A 69 -22.62 -16.11 8.47
C ALA A 69 -21.36 -16.96 8.29
N GLY A 70 -20.18 -16.40 8.59
CA GLY A 70 -18.90 -17.07 8.35
C GLY A 70 -18.76 -18.40 9.09
N GLU A 71 -18.06 -19.36 8.50
CA GLU A 71 -17.69 -20.59 9.19
C GLU A 71 -16.65 -20.33 10.31
N LYS A 72 -16.27 -21.38 11.05
CA LYS A 72 -15.19 -21.33 12.05
C LYS A 72 -13.83 -21.16 11.37
N GLU A 73 -13.57 -20.02 10.75
CA GLU A 73 -12.22 -19.65 10.35
C GLU A 73 -11.37 -19.45 11.60
N VAL A 74 -10.14 -19.96 11.55
CA VAL A 74 -9.09 -19.62 12.51
C VAL A 74 -8.24 -18.54 11.85
N LEU A 75 -7.85 -17.51 12.61
CA LEU A 75 -6.95 -16.50 12.09
C LEU A 75 -5.59 -17.14 11.77
N GLU A 76 -5.27 -17.26 10.49
CA GLU A 76 -3.96 -17.69 10.02
C GLU A 76 -3.01 -16.49 10.02
N THR A 77 -2.25 -16.31 11.10
CA THR A 77 -1.29 -15.21 11.25
C THR A 77 -0.27 -15.16 10.10
N ASP A 78 0.06 -16.31 9.51
CA ASP A 78 0.98 -16.42 8.38
C ASP A 78 0.45 -15.70 7.12
N ARG A 79 -0.87 -15.66 6.93
CA ARG A 79 -1.49 -14.93 5.80
C ARG A 79 -1.31 -13.42 5.94
N LEU A 80 -1.25 -12.90 7.17
CA LEU A 80 -1.03 -11.47 7.43
C LEU A 80 0.38 -11.01 7.01
N ALA A 81 1.36 -11.94 6.96
CA ALA A 81 2.70 -11.63 6.49
C ALA A 81 2.74 -11.15 5.03
N ASN A 82 1.70 -11.45 4.23
CA ASN A 82 1.56 -10.95 2.87
C ASN A 82 1.49 -9.42 2.79
N ALA A 83 1.15 -8.72 3.88
CA ALA A 83 1.14 -7.25 3.94
C ALA A 83 2.55 -6.61 3.94
N LYS A 84 3.61 -7.35 4.31
CA LYS A 84 4.97 -6.81 4.50
C LYS A 84 5.83 -7.03 3.26
N LEU A 85 6.71 -6.11 2.88
CA LEU A 85 7.62 -6.34 1.73
C LEU A 85 8.50 -7.58 1.93
N ASP A 86 9.00 -7.82 3.14
CA ASP A 86 9.81 -9.01 3.52
C ASP A 86 8.97 -10.25 3.90
N GLY A 87 7.70 -10.30 3.46
CA GLY A 87 6.82 -11.45 3.64
C GLY A 87 7.13 -12.65 2.75
N PRO A 88 6.16 -13.55 2.54
CA PRO A 88 6.32 -14.75 1.71
C PRO A 88 6.84 -14.44 0.30
N SER A 89 7.57 -15.39 -0.27
CA SER A 89 8.12 -15.28 -1.63
C SER A 89 7.03 -15.16 -2.68
N VAL A 90 7.37 -14.52 -3.80
CA VAL A 90 6.50 -14.40 -4.97
C VAL A 90 6.12 -15.78 -5.51
N THR A 91 4.83 -15.99 -5.74
CA THR A 91 4.29 -17.19 -6.41
C THR A 91 4.81 -17.28 -7.84
N LEU A 92 5.48 -18.38 -8.17
CA LEU A 92 6.12 -18.55 -9.47
C LEU A 92 5.12 -19.07 -10.51
N ALA A 93 5.27 -18.65 -11.76
CA ALA A 93 4.30 -18.95 -12.82
C ALA A 93 4.06 -20.46 -13.04
N TYR A 94 5.11 -21.29 -12.90
CA TYR A 94 4.99 -22.75 -13.06
C TYR A 94 4.18 -23.41 -11.94
N MET A 95 4.03 -22.76 -10.78
CA MET A 95 3.21 -23.28 -9.69
C MET A 95 1.73 -23.35 -10.10
N ALA A 96 1.33 -22.60 -11.14
CA ALA A 96 0.02 -22.74 -11.75
C ALA A 96 -0.16 -24.07 -12.51
N ASP A 97 0.90 -24.80 -12.85
CA ASP A 97 0.78 -26.09 -13.55
C ASP A 97 0.40 -27.22 -12.59
N ASP A 98 0.79 -27.13 -11.32
CA ASP A 98 0.36 -28.04 -10.27
C ASP A 98 -1.10 -27.74 -9.88
N LYS A 99 -2.02 -28.65 -10.21
CA LYS A 99 -3.46 -28.50 -9.92
C LYS A 99 -3.79 -28.50 -8.43
N THR A 100 -2.92 -29.05 -7.59
CA THR A 100 -3.14 -29.13 -6.14
C THR A 100 -2.72 -27.86 -5.42
N HIS A 101 -1.84 -27.06 -6.05
CA HIS A 101 -1.35 -25.82 -5.47
C HIS A 101 -2.44 -24.75 -5.43
N LYS A 102 -2.57 -24.16 -4.23
CA LYS A 102 -3.58 -23.19 -3.83
C LYS A 102 -2.89 -22.06 -3.10
N GLU A 103 -3.26 -20.83 -3.44
CA GLU A 103 -2.72 -19.62 -2.82
C GLU A 103 -3.88 -18.68 -2.49
N PRO A 104 -3.84 -17.99 -1.35
CA PRO A 104 -4.84 -17.00 -1.01
C PRO A 104 -4.74 -15.77 -1.90
N VAL A 105 -5.84 -15.04 -2.05
CA VAL A 105 -5.95 -13.91 -2.98
C VAL A 105 -4.94 -12.79 -2.70
N GLU A 106 -4.63 -12.53 -1.43
CA GLU A 106 -3.62 -11.56 -1.04
C GLU A 106 -2.19 -11.95 -1.43
N ALA A 107 -1.86 -13.25 -1.44
CA ALA A 107 -0.55 -13.75 -1.88
C ALA A 107 -0.40 -13.61 -3.40
N LEU A 108 -1.49 -13.78 -4.16
CA LEU A 108 -1.49 -13.57 -5.61
C LEU A 108 -1.34 -12.09 -5.97
N LEU A 109 -2.08 -11.20 -5.31
CA LEU A 109 -1.91 -9.76 -5.50
C LEU A 109 -0.48 -9.32 -5.13
N ARG A 110 0.04 -9.83 -4.01
CA ARG A 110 1.42 -9.60 -3.58
C ARG A 110 2.42 -9.95 -4.65
N SER A 111 2.31 -11.17 -5.15
CA SER A 111 3.21 -11.71 -6.15
C SER A 111 3.18 -10.87 -7.44
N LEU A 112 2.03 -10.32 -7.81
CA LEU A 112 1.92 -9.40 -8.94
C LEU A 112 2.56 -8.03 -8.65
N LEU A 113 2.25 -7.42 -7.50
CA LEU A 113 2.70 -6.05 -7.17
C LEU A 113 4.20 -5.97 -6.91
N ILE A 114 4.80 -6.98 -6.27
CA ILE A 114 6.26 -7.02 -6.06
C ILE A 114 7.00 -7.16 -7.40
N VAL A 115 6.55 -8.08 -8.26
CA VAL A 115 7.13 -8.23 -9.61
C VAL A 115 6.94 -6.97 -10.45
N PHE A 116 5.77 -6.33 -10.37
CA PHE A 116 5.52 -5.03 -10.99
C PHE A 116 6.49 -3.96 -10.49
N MET A 117 6.59 -3.77 -9.18
CA MET A 117 7.46 -2.80 -8.54
C MET A 117 8.91 -2.94 -9.01
N ASP A 118 9.51 -4.13 -8.86
CA ASP A 118 10.92 -4.34 -9.17
C ASP A 118 11.24 -4.08 -10.64
N ASN A 119 10.36 -4.51 -11.56
CA ASN A 119 10.56 -4.30 -12.99
C ASN A 119 10.30 -2.84 -13.39
N ALA A 120 9.24 -2.23 -12.87
CA ALA A 120 8.88 -0.84 -13.13
C ALA A 120 9.98 0.12 -12.69
N THR A 121 10.50 -0.05 -11.48
CA THR A 121 11.52 0.84 -10.91
C THR A 121 12.86 0.62 -11.59
N ALA A 122 13.25 -0.63 -11.85
CA ALA A 122 14.50 -0.91 -12.57
C ALA A 122 14.49 -0.33 -13.98
N GLU A 123 13.38 -0.45 -14.72
CA GLU A 123 13.26 0.15 -16.04
C GLU A 123 13.34 1.68 -15.97
N TYR A 124 12.63 2.29 -15.02
CA TYR A 124 12.64 3.74 -14.86
C TYR A 124 14.05 4.26 -14.56
N THR A 125 14.77 3.62 -13.64
CA THR A 125 16.18 3.94 -13.34
C THR A 125 17.05 3.75 -14.58
N PHE A 126 16.86 2.69 -15.36
CA PHE A 126 17.61 2.49 -16.60
C PHE A 126 17.32 3.60 -17.61
N VAL A 127 16.06 3.94 -17.87
CA VAL A 127 15.68 4.99 -18.84
C VAL A 127 16.25 6.34 -18.41
N LYS A 128 16.07 6.70 -17.14
CA LYS A 128 16.64 7.91 -16.52
C LYS A 128 18.17 7.93 -16.64
N THR A 129 18.83 6.78 -16.51
CA THR A 129 20.28 6.73 -16.60
C THR A 129 20.75 6.75 -18.05
N PHE A 130 20.17 5.98 -18.95
CA PHE A 130 20.71 5.78 -20.29
C PHE A 130 20.31 6.89 -21.27
N PHE A 131 19.07 7.39 -21.19
CA PHE A 131 18.53 8.34 -22.17
C PHE A 131 18.63 9.81 -21.73
N SER A 132 19.02 10.11 -20.49
CA SER A 132 19.18 11.48 -20.02
C SER A 132 20.27 12.24 -20.78
N PRO A 133 19.96 13.44 -21.32
CA PRO A 133 20.93 14.26 -22.02
C PRO A 133 22.00 14.73 -21.04
N GLU A 134 23.28 14.60 -21.41
CA GLU A 134 24.37 15.16 -20.61
C GLU A 134 24.28 16.69 -20.65
N PRO A 135 24.33 17.40 -19.51
CA PRO A 135 24.45 18.85 -19.53
C PRO A 135 25.75 19.20 -20.26
N SER A 136 25.65 19.92 -21.37
CA SER A 136 26.82 20.32 -22.13
C SER A 136 27.82 20.97 -21.18
N MET A 137 29.02 20.41 -21.04
CA MET A 137 30.14 21.19 -20.57
C MET A 137 30.22 22.42 -21.48
N ARG A 138 29.94 23.60 -20.93
CA ARG A 138 30.16 24.86 -21.62
C ARG A 138 31.58 24.81 -22.16
N SER A 139 31.74 24.96 -23.46
CA SER A 139 33.02 25.12 -24.14
C SER A 139 33.84 26.18 -23.41
N LYS A 140 34.80 25.76 -22.58
CA LYS A 140 35.91 26.61 -22.18
C LYS A 140 36.94 26.59 -23.30
N ASP A 141 36.59 27.11 -24.46
CA ASP A 141 37.54 27.35 -25.55
C ASP A 141 37.12 28.61 -26.29
N SER A 142 37.35 29.74 -25.64
CA SER A 142 37.46 31.04 -26.30
C SER A 142 38.74 31.72 -25.79
N VAL A 143 39.86 31.02 -25.94
CA VAL A 143 41.22 31.57 -25.86
C VAL A 143 42.06 30.87 -26.92
N ASN A 144 41.83 31.21 -28.19
CA ASN A 144 42.78 31.01 -29.28
C ASN A 144 42.33 31.84 -30.49
N SER A 145 42.42 33.17 -30.37
CA SER A 145 42.46 34.08 -31.53
C SER A 145 43.70 34.98 -31.48
N ILE A 146 44.83 34.43 -31.02
CA ILE A 146 46.14 35.09 -31.12
C ILE A 146 46.96 34.33 -32.15
N PHE A 147 46.62 34.44 -33.43
CA PHE A 147 47.55 34.28 -34.57
C PHE A 147 46.84 34.76 -35.83
N SER A 148 46.68 36.09 -35.94
CA SER A 148 46.61 36.77 -37.23
C SER A 148 47.53 37.97 -37.13
N SER A 149 48.80 37.76 -37.45
CA SER A 149 49.70 38.85 -37.83
C SER A 149 49.57 39.00 -39.34
N ASP A 150 48.94 40.08 -39.78
CA ASP A 150 49.37 40.71 -41.02
C ASP A 150 49.17 42.23 -40.94
N ALA A 151 50.12 42.92 -41.56
CA ALA A 151 50.51 44.28 -41.30
C ALA A 151 49.63 45.36 -41.97
N LEU A 152 49.86 46.60 -41.53
CA LEU A 152 49.93 47.87 -42.29
C LEU A 152 48.87 48.97 -42.02
N LEU A 153 49.42 50.12 -41.54
CA LEU A 153 49.01 51.54 -41.74
C LEU A 153 47.73 52.00 -41.00
N SER A 154 47.59 53.15 -40.34
CA SER A 154 48.37 54.39 -40.08
C SER A 154 47.65 55.19 -38.96
N PRO A 155 48.23 56.27 -38.42
CA PRO A 155 47.91 56.84 -37.09
C PRO A 155 47.13 58.17 -37.13
N THR A 156 46.42 58.53 -36.05
CA THR A 156 46.17 59.91 -35.55
C THR A 156 45.30 59.82 -34.27
N ASP A 157 45.77 60.16 -33.07
CA ASP A 157 46.07 61.46 -32.42
C ASP A 157 44.86 62.12 -31.72
N HIS A 158 45.16 62.83 -30.62
CA HIS A 158 44.34 63.75 -29.81
C HIS A 158 43.74 63.25 -28.46
N GLN A 159 44.56 63.45 -27.41
CA GLN A 159 44.30 64.37 -26.27
C GLN A 159 42.86 64.51 -25.71
N SER A 160 42.69 64.20 -24.42
CA SER A 160 42.54 65.24 -23.38
C SER A 160 42.40 64.66 -21.96
N ILE A 161 42.96 65.41 -21.03
CA ILE A 161 43.12 65.19 -19.58
C ILE A 161 42.16 66.16 -18.87
N SER A 162 41.57 65.79 -17.72
CA SER A 162 41.52 66.59 -16.47
C SER A 162 40.18 66.59 -15.72
N GLY A 163 40.29 66.48 -14.38
CA GLY A 163 39.40 67.07 -13.37
C GLY A 163 38.38 66.11 -12.75
N SER A 164 38.60 65.58 -11.54
CA SER A 164 38.14 66.11 -10.22
C SER A 164 36.62 66.00 -10.04
N ASP A 165 36.00 65.56 -8.94
CA ASP A 165 36.42 65.39 -7.55
C ASP A 165 35.28 64.66 -6.78
N PHE A 166 35.63 64.05 -5.65
CA PHE A 166 34.83 63.86 -4.42
C PHE A 166 33.51 63.06 -4.39
N GLY A 167 33.52 61.99 -3.56
CA GLY A 167 32.41 61.70 -2.62
C GLY A 167 31.76 60.32 -2.69
N GLY A 168 31.89 59.53 -1.61
CA GLY A 168 30.82 58.62 -1.17
C GLY A 168 31.09 57.12 -1.23
N SER A 169 31.63 56.58 -0.13
CA SER A 169 31.17 55.38 0.58
C SER A 169 30.61 54.19 -0.23
N ARG A 170 31.34 53.06 -0.22
CA ARG A 170 30.93 51.78 0.43
C ARG A 170 31.78 50.61 -0.07
N SER A 171 32.42 49.93 0.89
CA SER A 171 33.18 48.69 0.74
C SER A 171 32.34 47.59 0.06
N ARG A 172 32.79 47.10 -1.11
CA ARG A 172 32.30 45.85 -1.71
C ARG A 172 33.15 44.69 -1.20
N ALA A 173 32.56 43.91 -0.29
CA ALA A 173 33.06 42.60 0.11
C ALA A 173 33.14 41.67 -1.11
N GLY A 174 34.20 40.86 -1.13
CA GLY A 174 34.49 39.89 -2.19
C GLY A 174 33.34 38.92 -2.40
N SER A 175 32.97 38.74 -3.67
CA SER A 175 32.03 37.73 -4.11
C SER A 175 32.70 36.36 -4.00
N ILE A 176 32.45 35.66 -2.89
CA ILE A 176 32.77 34.24 -2.76
C ILE A 176 31.79 33.48 -3.65
N SER A 177 32.33 32.87 -4.70
CA SER A 177 31.63 31.93 -5.58
C SER A 177 31.16 30.73 -4.76
N ILE A 178 29.88 30.68 -4.43
CA ILE A 178 29.26 29.49 -3.80
C ILE A 178 29.26 28.37 -4.86
N PRO A 179 29.72 27.14 -4.54
CA PRO A 179 29.58 26.00 -5.44
C PRO A 179 28.10 25.73 -5.64
N SER A 180 27.64 25.68 -6.89
CA SER A 180 26.28 25.32 -7.24
C SER A 180 25.95 23.92 -6.69
N VAL A 181 24.98 23.86 -5.78
CA VAL A 181 24.25 22.64 -5.40
C VAL A 181 23.84 21.92 -6.70
N PRO A 182 23.97 20.59 -6.80
CA PRO A 182 23.48 19.87 -7.97
C PRO A 182 21.98 20.13 -8.10
N LYS A 183 21.60 20.85 -9.17
CA LYS A 183 20.19 21.01 -9.52
C LYS A 183 19.64 19.60 -9.77
N GLY A 184 18.53 19.27 -9.10
CA GLY A 184 17.73 18.10 -9.48
C GLY A 184 17.38 18.14 -10.97
N PRO A 185 16.99 17.01 -11.57
CA PRO A 185 16.68 16.93 -12.99
C PRO A 185 15.70 18.04 -13.39
N SER A 186 15.89 18.65 -14.56
CA SER A 186 14.95 19.66 -15.02
C SER A 186 13.57 19.02 -15.21
N LYS A 187 12.49 19.77 -14.98
CA LYS A 187 11.13 19.22 -15.11
C LYS A 187 10.88 18.63 -16.50
N GLU A 188 11.56 19.16 -17.53
CA GLU A 188 11.53 18.67 -18.90
C GLU A 188 12.20 17.29 -19.06
N GLU A 189 13.33 17.05 -18.37
CA GLU A 189 14.05 15.76 -18.40
C GLU A 189 13.22 14.64 -17.75
N GLN A 190 12.57 14.97 -16.63
CA GLN A 190 11.66 14.05 -15.96
C GLN A 190 10.46 13.71 -16.85
N ALA A 191 9.85 14.71 -17.51
CA ALA A 191 8.74 14.48 -18.43
C ALA A 191 9.14 13.59 -19.64
N GLY A 192 10.37 13.72 -20.14
CA GLY A 192 10.91 12.86 -21.19
C GLY A 192 11.04 11.40 -20.73
N THR A 193 11.62 11.19 -19.54
CA THR A 193 11.76 9.86 -18.92
C THR A 193 10.41 9.21 -18.68
N ASP A 194 9.46 9.96 -18.11
CA ASP A 194 8.09 9.50 -17.86
C ASP A 194 7.39 9.06 -19.16
N THR A 195 7.62 9.79 -20.26
CA THR A 195 7.03 9.48 -21.56
C THR A 195 7.56 8.15 -22.11
N ILE A 196 8.88 7.95 -22.08
CA ILE A 196 9.49 6.68 -22.53
C ILE A 196 9.01 5.52 -21.65
N TRP A 197 9.02 5.70 -20.34
CA TRP A 197 8.58 4.67 -19.40
C TRP A 197 7.10 4.30 -19.64
N LYS A 198 6.22 5.28 -19.83
CA LYS A 198 4.81 5.03 -20.16
C LYS A 198 4.67 4.26 -21.48
N GLN A 199 5.43 4.62 -22.52
CA GLN A 199 5.39 3.85 -23.79
C GLN A 199 5.74 2.37 -23.61
N ILE A 200 6.61 2.04 -22.64
CA ILE A 200 6.98 0.67 -22.29
C ILE A 200 5.92 0.01 -21.40
N PHE A 201 5.48 0.70 -20.34
CA PHE A 201 4.69 0.11 -19.26
C PHE A 201 3.17 0.23 -19.40
N GLU A 202 2.63 1.10 -20.27
CA GLU A 202 1.18 1.28 -20.44
C GLU A 202 0.41 -0.05 -20.57
N PRO A 203 0.79 -1.01 -21.45
CA PRO A 203 0.06 -2.28 -21.53
C PRO A 203 0.20 -3.12 -20.25
N ILE A 204 1.31 -3.01 -19.52
CA ILE A 204 1.52 -3.69 -18.23
C ILE A 204 0.58 -3.12 -17.17
N LEU A 205 0.39 -1.79 -17.13
CA LEU A 205 -0.55 -1.15 -16.22
C LEU A 205 -1.97 -1.69 -16.43
N GLU A 206 -2.38 -1.90 -17.68
CA GLU A 206 -3.67 -2.49 -18.02
C GLU A 206 -3.81 -3.94 -17.51
N TYR A 207 -2.80 -4.79 -17.70
CA TYR A 207 -2.82 -6.16 -17.17
C TYR A 207 -2.88 -6.19 -15.64
N VAL A 208 -2.11 -5.34 -14.97
CA VAL A 208 -2.12 -5.24 -13.51
C VAL A 208 -3.47 -4.76 -13.01
N GLN A 209 -4.01 -3.68 -13.58
CA GLN A 209 -5.33 -3.14 -13.21
C GLN A 209 -6.46 -4.14 -13.48
N THR A 210 -6.38 -4.90 -14.58
CA THR A 210 -7.36 -5.96 -14.89
C THR A 210 -7.30 -7.07 -13.85
N PHE A 211 -6.10 -7.53 -13.50
CA PHE A 211 -5.94 -8.55 -12.46
C PHE A 211 -6.46 -8.07 -11.10
N VAL A 212 -6.11 -6.85 -10.69
CA VAL A 212 -6.60 -6.21 -9.46
C VAL A 212 -8.14 -6.21 -9.42
N LYS A 213 -8.80 -5.82 -10.52
CA LYS A 213 -10.27 -5.86 -10.63
C LYS A 213 -10.81 -7.25 -10.35
N THR A 214 -10.16 -8.29 -10.89
CA THR A 214 -10.60 -9.67 -10.62
C THR A 214 -10.42 -10.04 -9.14
N VAL A 215 -9.39 -9.54 -8.45
CA VAL A 215 -9.13 -9.84 -7.04
C VAL A 215 -10.12 -9.16 -6.09
N ILE A 216 -10.59 -7.97 -6.45
CA ILE A 216 -11.55 -7.20 -5.64
C ILE A 216 -13.02 -7.49 -5.99
N ASP A 217 -13.28 -8.11 -7.14
CA ASP A 217 -14.62 -8.51 -7.60
C ASP A 217 -14.64 -10.00 -8.03
N PRO A 218 -15.30 -10.90 -7.27
CA PRO A 218 -16.18 -10.62 -6.12
C PRO A 218 -15.41 -10.15 -4.87
N SER A 219 -16.11 -9.43 -3.98
CA SER A 219 -15.53 -8.89 -2.74
C SER A 219 -14.77 -9.97 -1.95
N PRO A 220 -13.47 -9.79 -1.66
CA PRO A 220 -12.69 -10.73 -0.87
C PRO A 220 -13.00 -10.58 0.64
N PRO A 221 -12.61 -11.54 1.49
CA PRO A 221 -12.72 -11.40 2.94
C PRO A 221 -12.07 -10.11 3.43
N ILE A 222 -12.67 -9.50 4.44
CA ILE A 222 -12.28 -8.17 4.89
C ILE A 222 -10.83 -8.10 5.42
N ILE A 223 -10.34 -9.19 6.01
CA ILE A 223 -8.95 -9.30 6.48
C ILE A 223 -7.99 -9.38 5.30
N SER A 224 -8.30 -10.20 4.28
CA SER A 224 -7.54 -10.25 3.03
C SER A 224 -7.51 -8.90 2.34
N LEU A 225 -8.65 -8.20 2.27
CA LEU A 225 -8.73 -6.87 1.69
C LEU A 225 -7.83 -5.87 2.42
N LEU A 226 -7.86 -5.84 3.76
CA LEU A 226 -6.98 -4.96 4.53
C LEU A 226 -5.51 -5.33 4.33
N THR A 227 -5.18 -6.62 4.29
CA THR A 227 -3.81 -7.11 4.01
C THR A 227 -3.32 -6.61 2.66
N MET A 228 -4.17 -6.66 1.62
CA MET A 228 -3.88 -6.15 0.28
C MET A 228 -3.70 -4.62 0.24
N ILE A 229 -4.52 -3.88 1.00
CA ILE A 229 -4.39 -2.43 1.14
C ILE A 229 -3.03 -2.09 1.75
N ARG A 230 -2.65 -2.75 2.86
CA ARG A 230 -1.35 -2.52 3.52
C ARG A 230 -0.18 -2.83 2.62
N LEU A 231 -0.26 -3.95 1.90
CA LEU A 231 0.77 -4.27 0.93
C LEU A 231 0.89 -3.19 -0.14
N THR A 232 -0.23 -2.73 -0.68
CA THR A 232 -0.23 -1.67 -1.69
C THR A 232 0.40 -0.39 -1.15
N GLU A 233 0.18 -0.04 0.12
CA GLU A 233 0.82 1.10 0.78
C GLU A 233 2.34 0.92 0.92
N LYS A 234 2.81 -0.26 1.33
CA LYS A 234 4.24 -0.55 1.43
C LYS A 234 4.93 -0.54 0.06
N VAL A 235 4.29 -1.12 -0.95
CA VAL A 235 4.78 -1.10 -2.34
C VAL A 235 4.81 0.33 -2.88
N LEU A 236 3.77 1.13 -2.61
CA LEU A 236 3.73 2.54 -3.00
C LEU A 236 4.89 3.33 -2.38
N ALA A 237 5.12 3.20 -1.07
CA ALA A 237 6.21 3.87 -0.37
C ALA A 237 7.59 3.44 -0.90
N GLU A 238 7.76 2.16 -1.23
CA GLU A 238 9.01 1.66 -1.80
C GLU A 238 9.24 2.16 -3.24
N VAL A 239 8.20 2.27 -4.07
CA VAL A 239 8.29 2.87 -5.41
C VAL A 239 8.60 4.37 -5.35
N GLU A 240 8.08 5.06 -4.34
CA GLU A 240 8.40 6.46 -4.05
C GLU A 240 9.87 6.61 -3.65
N ASN A 241 10.37 5.74 -2.76
CA ASN A 241 11.79 5.69 -2.39
C ASN A 241 12.72 5.40 -3.59
N ARG A 242 12.25 4.62 -4.56
CA ARG A 242 12.96 4.30 -5.80
C ARG A 242 12.78 5.36 -6.90
N GLU A 243 12.14 6.48 -6.59
CA GLU A 243 11.96 7.64 -7.47
C GLU A 243 11.28 7.31 -8.82
N CYS A 244 10.19 6.53 -8.84
CA CYS A 244 9.43 6.23 -10.06
C CYS A 244 8.02 6.87 -10.05
N PRO A 245 7.88 8.18 -10.34
CA PRO A 245 6.60 8.91 -10.24
C PRO A 245 5.43 8.32 -11.05
N PRO A 246 5.62 7.82 -12.30
CA PRO A 246 4.53 7.21 -13.04
C PRO A 246 3.94 5.99 -12.33
N ALA A 247 4.79 5.14 -11.73
CA ALA A 247 4.34 3.97 -10.99
C ALA A 247 3.69 4.34 -9.65
N VAL A 248 4.18 5.39 -8.96
CA VAL A 248 3.53 5.95 -7.76
C VAL A 248 2.09 6.36 -8.07
N THR A 249 1.89 7.11 -9.16
CA THR A 249 0.55 7.57 -9.57
C THR A 249 -0.40 6.41 -9.82
N PHE A 250 0.08 5.37 -10.51
CA PHE A 250 -0.69 4.16 -10.80
C PHE A 250 -1.07 3.39 -9.53
N LEU A 251 -0.10 3.11 -8.65
CA LEU A 251 -0.33 2.37 -7.39
C LEU A 251 -1.24 3.13 -6.42
N PHE A 252 -1.15 4.46 -6.39
CA PHE A 252 -2.09 5.29 -5.66
C PHE A 252 -3.53 5.08 -6.15
N GLY A 253 -3.73 5.00 -7.47
CA GLY A 253 -5.03 4.69 -8.08
C GLY A 253 -5.58 3.32 -7.68
N ILE A 254 -4.72 2.29 -7.61
CA ILE A 254 -5.10 0.95 -7.09
C ILE A 254 -5.56 1.05 -5.64
N ARG A 255 -4.79 1.72 -4.78
CA ARG A 255 -5.13 1.90 -3.36
C ARG A 255 -6.47 2.61 -3.18
N LEU A 256 -6.73 3.66 -3.96
CA LEU A 256 -7.95 4.46 -3.87
C LEU A 256 -9.22 3.64 -4.19
N GLN A 257 -9.11 2.56 -4.98
CA GLN A 257 -10.22 1.66 -5.29
C GLN A 257 -10.57 0.72 -4.12
N MET A 258 -9.59 0.34 -3.29
CA MET A 258 -9.79 -0.66 -2.23
C MET A 258 -10.41 -0.09 -0.95
N TRP A 259 -10.10 1.16 -0.58
CA TRP A 259 -10.62 1.77 0.65
C TRP A 259 -12.15 1.95 0.66
N PRO A 260 -12.81 2.45 -0.40
CA PRO A 260 -14.26 2.51 -0.46
C PRO A 260 -14.91 1.13 -0.35
N LEU A 261 -14.30 0.11 -0.97
CA LEU A 261 -14.75 -1.28 -0.86
C LEU A 261 -14.63 -1.78 0.59
N PHE A 262 -13.51 -1.51 1.27
CA PHE A 262 -13.33 -1.85 2.68
C PHE A 262 -14.40 -1.20 3.56
N GLN A 263 -14.69 0.09 3.36
CA GLN A 263 -15.72 0.77 4.15
C GLN A 263 -17.12 0.20 3.89
N LYS A 264 -17.45 -0.16 2.64
CA LYS A 264 -18.70 -0.84 2.29
C LYS A 264 -18.83 -2.16 3.04
N LEU A 265 -17.81 -3.01 2.98
CA LEU A 265 -17.82 -4.33 3.64
C LEU A 265 -17.87 -4.22 5.17
N MET A 266 -17.20 -3.23 5.77
CA MET A 266 -17.33 -2.98 7.21
C MET A 266 -18.73 -2.52 7.61
N ASN A 267 -19.38 -1.68 6.80
CA ASN A 267 -20.76 -1.29 7.05
C ASN A 267 -21.72 -2.50 6.93
N GLU A 268 -21.51 -3.37 5.95
CA GLU A 268 -22.28 -4.62 5.81
C GLU A 268 -22.12 -5.54 7.02
N ASN A 269 -20.90 -5.66 7.56
CA ASN A 269 -20.62 -6.38 8.80
C ASN A 269 -21.35 -5.80 10.01
N ILE A 270 -21.27 -4.48 10.21
CA ILE A 270 -21.93 -3.78 11.32
C ILE A 270 -23.45 -3.97 11.21
N GLU A 271 -24.02 -3.80 10.02
CA GLU A 271 -25.46 -3.93 9.79
C GLU A 271 -25.94 -5.38 9.99
N ALA A 272 -25.13 -6.38 9.62
CA ALA A 272 -25.43 -7.79 9.89
C ALA A 272 -25.52 -8.08 11.40
N VAL A 273 -24.54 -7.60 12.19
CA VAL A 273 -24.56 -7.76 13.66
C VAL A 273 -25.74 -7.01 14.28
N LYS A 274 -26.03 -5.80 13.79
CA LYS A 274 -27.17 -5.00 14.23
C LYS A 274 -28.51 -5.70 13.97
N LYS A 275 -28.71 -6.34 12.80
CA LYS A 275 -29.91 -7.13 12.51
C LYS A 275 -30.12 -8.28 13.49
N VAL A 276 -29.03 -8.93 13.93
CA VAL A 276 -29.08 -9.96 14.99
C VAL A 276 -29.49 -9.33 16.33
N ALA A 277 -28.95 -8.16 16.67
CA ALA A 277 -29.33 -7.42 17.88
C ALA A 277 -30.81 -6.99 17.87
N GLU A 278 -31.35 -6.56 16.74
CA GLU A 278 -32.76 -6.17 16.60
C GLU A 278 -33.69 -7.39 16.58
N GLY A 279 -33.18 -8.57 16.18
CA GLY A 279 -33.98 -9.80 16.06
C GLY A 279 -34.88 -9.80 14.84
N SER A 280 -34.50 -8.99 13.84
CA SER A 280 -35.21 -8.82 12.58
C SER A 280 -34.97 -10.06 11.70
N GLY A 281 -35.87 -11.04 11.81
CA GLY A 281 -35.99 -12.09 10.79
C GLY A 281 -36.43 -11.46 9.46
N SER A 282 -35.90 -11.94 8.33
CA SER A 282 -36.20 -11.44 6.98
C SER A 282 -37.62 -11.83 6.51
N GLY A 283 -38.68 -11.38 7.21
CA GLY A 283 -40.06 -11.68 6.84
C GLY A 283 -41.10 -10.82 7.57
N LEU A 284 -42.21 -10.53 6.88
CA LEU A 284 -43.32 -9.65 7.28
C LEU A 284 -44.11 -10.12 8.53
N PHE A 285 -43.71 -11.22 9.18
CA PHE A 285 -44.31 -11.78 10.39
C PHE A 285 -43.22 -12.06 11.44
N SER A 286 -42.62 -11.02 12.02
CA SER A 286 -41.48 -11.19 12.93
C SER A 286 -41.94 -11.50 14.37
N ARG A 287 -41.98 -12.79 14.71
CA ARG A 287 -41.85 -13.26 16.10
C ARG A 287 -40.45 -12.87 16.61
N THR A 288 -40.30 -12.42 17.85
CA THR A 288 -38.99 -12.13 18.46
C THR A 288 -38.07 -13.35 18.31
N VAL A 289 -37.04 -13.23 17.47
CA VAL A 289 -36.08 -14.32 17.25
C VAL A 289 -35.26 -14.50 18.53
N VAL A 290 -35.32 -15.70 19.11
CA VAL A 290 -34.48 -16.12 20.25
C VAL A 290 -33.06 -16.25 19.75
N ILE A 291 -32.11 -15.63 20.46
CA ILE A 291 -30.69 -15.67 20.07
C ILE A 291 -30.10 -16.94 20.67
N ALA A 292 -29.53 -17.81 19.84
CA ALA A 292 -28.86 -19.01 20.31
C ALA A 292 -27.49 -18.67 20.93
N GLU A 293 -27.10 -19.39 21.98
CA GLU A 293 -25.79 -19.27 22.63
C GLU A 293 -24.64 -19.45 21.63
N GLY A 294 -24.80 -20.40 20.69
CA GLY A 294 -23.82 -20.68 19.65
C GLY A 294 -23.56 -19.48 18.73
N THR A 295 -24.61 -18.70 18.42
CA THR A 295 -24.49 -17.47 17.61
C THR A 295 -23.69 -16.41 18.36
N VAL A 296 -23.94 -16.20 19.65
CA VAL A 296 -23.20 -15.22 20.45
C VAL A 296 -21.71 -15.58 20.53
N LYS A 297 -21.40 -16.84 20.85
CA LYS A 297 -20.00 -17.32 20.88
C LYS A 297 -19.30 -17.16 19.53
N HIS A 298 -20.02 -17.46 18.44
CA HIS A 298 -19.50 -17.27 17.09
C HIS A 298 -19.15 -15.80 16.81
N LEU A 299 -20.07 -14.87 17.10
CA LEU A 299 -19.86 -13.43 16.91
C LEU A 299 -18.69 -12.90 17.75
N CYS A 300 -18.57 -13.34 19.02
CA CYS A 300 -17.44 -12.99 19.88
C CYS A 300 -16.11 -13.46 19.27
N ASN A 301 -16.02 -14.71 18.80
CA ASN A 301 -14.80 -15.23 18.19
C ASN A 301 -14.45 -14.48 16.89
N ARG A 302 -15.43 -14.21 16.01
CA ARG A 302 -15.21 -13.44 14.78
C ARG A 302 -14.77 -12.00 15.07
N TYR A 303 -15.37 -11.35 16.06
CA TYR A 303 -14.96 -10.02 16.49
C TYR A 303 -13.51 -10.00 16.98
N VAL A 304 -13.12 -10.95 17.84
CA VAL A 304 -11.74 -11.09 18.30
C VAL A 304 -10.79 -11.25 17.12
N MET A 305 -11.10 -12.14 16.17
CA MET A 305 -10.25 -12.36 15.01
C MET A 305 -10.07 -11.10 14.16
N LEU A 306 -11.16 -10.38 13.88
CA LEU A 306 -11.11 -9.11 13.15
C LEU A 306 -10.28 -8.07 13.90
N PHE A 307 -10.51 -7.94 15.21
CA PHE A 307 -9.80 -6.98 16.04
C PHE A 307 -8.30 -7.28 16.05
N THR A 308 -7.91 -8.53 16.32
CA THR A 308 -6.50 -8.95 16.34
C THR A 308 -5.84 -8.79 14.97
N ALA A 309 -6.51 -9.17 13.88
CA ALA A 309 -5.99 -9.01 12.53
C ALA A 309 -5.80 -7.52 12.17
N PHE A 310 -6.79 -6.67 12.47
CA PHE A 310 -6.74 -5.25 12.14
C PHE A 310 -5.66 -4.54 12.94
N VAL A 311 -5.51 -4.84 14.23
CA VAL A 311 -4.41 -4.30 15.04
C VAL A 311 -3.07 -4.77 14.50
N SER A 312 -2.93 -6.05 14.15
CA SER A 312 -1.67 -6.60 13.60
C SER A 312 -1.30 -6.00 12.23
N LEU A 313 -2.29 -5.55 11.46
CA LEU A 313 -2.11 -4.90 10.17
C LEU A 313 -2.01 -3.38 10.28
N THR A 314 -2.07 -2.78 11.46
CA THR A 314 -2.07 -1.32 11.64
C THR A 314 -0.79 -0.91 12.37
N ASP A 315 0.11 -0.26 11.63
CA ASP A 315 1.40 0.22 12.17
C ASP A 315 1.29 1.61 12.82
N GLN A 316 0.25 2.39 12.48
CA GLN A 316 0.09 3.78 12.91
C GLN A 316 -1.07 3.92 13.91
N GLU A 317 -0.83 4.64 15.01
CA GLU A 317 -1.83 4.82 16.07
C GLU A 317 -3.04 5.67 15.64
N GLU A 318 -2.88 6.50 14.60
CA GLU A 318 -3.85 7.50 14.15
C GLU A 318 -4.82 7.02 13.06
N GLU A 319 -4.99 5.71 12.90
CA GLU A 319 -5.91 5.16 11.90
C GLU A 319 -7.37 5.17 12.35
N THR A 320 -7.90 6.39 12.47
CA THR A 320 -9.25 6.69 12.98
C THR A 320 -10.36 5.89 12.30
N MET A 321 -10.27 5.67 10.99
CA MET A 321 -11.28 4.93 10.24
C MET A 321 -11.38 3.46 10.66
N ILE A 322 -10.25 2.76 10.79
CA ILE A 322 -10.22 1.33 11.16
C ILE A 322 -10.74 1.16 12.58
N PHE A 323 -10.21 1.93 13.53
CA PHE A 323 -10.61 1.83 14.92
C PHE A 323 -12.05 2.30 15.15
N SER A 324 -12.57 3.26 14.38
CA SER A 324 -13.98 3.65 14.39
C SER A 324 -14.91 2.52 13.92
N ASN A 325 -14.53 1.79 12.86
CA ASN A 325 -15.30 0.63 12.39
C ASN A 325 -15.28 -0.52 13.43
N LEU A 326 -14.13 -0.79 14.06
CA LEU A 326 -14.02 -1.78 15.15
C LEU A 326 -14.85 -1.39 16.38
N LEU A 327 -14.82 -0.11 16.77
CA LEU A 327 -15.59 0.42 17.87
C LEU A 327 -17.10 0.27 17.64
N ARG A 328 -17.57 0.59 16.42
CA ARG A 328 -18.98 0.40 16.02
C ARG A 328 -19.38 -1.08 16.05
N THR A 329 -18.53 -1.96 15.53
CA THR A 329 -18.76 -3.41 15.56
C THR A 329 -18.88 -3.93 17.00
N ARG A 330 -18.01 -3.46 17.90
CA ARG A 330 -18.03 -3.76 19.33
C ARG A 330 -19.33 -3.32 20.00
N GLN A 331 -19.81 -2.11 19.71
CA GLN A 331 -21.06 -1.58 20.26
C GLN A 331 -22.27 -2.44 19.84
N GLU A 332 -22.31 -2.90 18.58
CA GLU A 332 -23.38 -3.81 18.15
C GLU A 332 -23.25 -5.20 18.77
N LEU A 333 -22.02 -5.73 18.92
CA LEU A 333 -21.78 -6.99 19.63
C LEU A 333 -22.26 -6.92 21.09
N GLU A 334 -21.98 -5.82 21.79
CA GLU A 334 -22.44 -5.62 23.16
C GLU A 334 -23.97 -5.68 23.25
N LYS A 335 -24.69 -5.03 22.32
CA LYS A 335 -26.16 -5.10 22.25
C LYS A 335 -26.67 -6.53 22.03
N VAL A 336 -26.00 -7.32 21.18
CA VAL A 336 -26.32 -8.74 20.99
C VAL A 336 -26.16 -9.51 22.29
N ILE A 337 -25.03 -9.32 23.00
CA ILE A 337 -24.77 -9.99 24.28
C ILE A 337 -25.82 -9.60 25.32
N GLN A 338 -26.12 -8.31 25.47
CA GLN A 338 -27.14 -7.82 26.41
C GLN A 338 -28.53 -8.40 26.12
N LYS A 339 -28.92 -8.48 24.85
CA LYS A 339 -30.21 -9.08 24.44
C LYS A 339 -30.26 -10.59 24.63
N TYR A 340 -29.16 -11.29 24.43
CA TYR A 340 -29.10 -12.71 24.75
C TYR A 340 -29.21 -12.96 26.26
N VAL A 341 -28.45 -12.19 27.05
CA VAL A 341 -28.44 -12.28 28.51
C VAL A 341 -29.80 -11.86 29.11
N SER A 342 -30.58 -10.98 28.48
CA SER A 342 -31.93 -10.63 28.92
C SER A 342 -32.98 -11.73 28.69
N GLN A 343 -32.69 -12.72 27.82
CA GLN A 343 -33.56 -13.90 27.61
C GLN A 343 -33.46 -14.89 28.78
N ILE A 344 -32.43 -14.78 29.62
CA ILE A 344 -32.21 -15.66 30.78
C ILE A 344 -32.96 -15.09 32.00
N THR A 345 -33.90 -15.86 32.53
CA THR A 345 -34.72 -15.48 33.69
C THR A 345 -34.00 -15.63 35.04
N ASP A 346 -33.22 -16.70 35.23
CA ASP A 346 -32.48 -16.91 36.47
C ASP A 346 -31.32 -15.93 36.60
N ALA A 347 -31.33 -15.12 37.66
CA ALA A 347 -30.32 -14.11 37.92
C ALA A 347 -28.90 -14.69 38.08
N ILE A 348 -28.77 -15.91 38.62
CA ILE A 348 -27.47 -16.58 38.79
C ILE A 348 -26.97 -17.11 37.44
N ALA A 349 -27.80 -17.83 36.68
CA ALA A 349 -27.46 -18.28 35.33
C ALA A 349 -27.14 -17.11 34.38
N LYS A 350 -27.88 -16.00 34.50
CA LYS A 350 -27.67 -14.77 33.74
C LYS A 350 -26.27 -14.20 33.97
N GLY A 351 -25.89 -13.99 35.24
CA GLY A 351 -24.56 -13.48 35.59
C GLY A 351 -23.44 -14.45 35.21
N SER A 352 -23.64 -15.76 35.40
CA SER A 352 -22.66 -16.78 35.03
C SER A 352 -22.39 -16.82 33.52
N THR A 353 -23.46 -16.79 32.70
CA THR A 353 -23.35 -16.84 31.24
C THR A 353 -22.68 -15.58 30.70
N GLN A 354 -23.01 -14.42 31.26
CA GLN A 354 -22.42 -13.14 30.89
C GLN A 354 -20.91 -13.11 31.19
N THR A 355 -20.47 -13.60 32.36
CA THR A 355 -19.05 -13.75 32.70
C THR A 355 -18.34 -14.68 31.70
N THR A 356 -18.90 -15.86 31.39
CA THR A 356 -18.29 -16.79 30.44
C THR A 356 -18.11 -16.19 29.04
N ILE A 357 -19.07 -15.38 28.56
CA ILE A 357 -18.94 -14.69 27.26
C ILE A 357 -17.79 -13.69 27.28
N TYR A 358 -17.65 -12.90 28.34
CA TYR A 358 -16.55 -11.93 28.45
C TYR A 358 -15.19 -12.61 28.64
N GLU A 359 -15.13 -13.75 29.33
CA GLU A 359 -13.92 -14.57 29.43
C GLU A 359 -13.46 -15.08 28.05
N ILE A 360 -14.38 -15.50 27.17
CA ILE A 360 -14.06 -15.90 25.79
C ILE A 360 -13.43 -14.72 25.03
N LEU A 361 -14.01 -13.52 25.14
CA LEU A 361 -13.46 -12.31 24.50
C LEU A 361 -12.07 -11.97 25.04
N LEU A 362 -11.90 -11.94 26.37
CA LEU A 362 -10.62 -11.65 27.02
C LEU A 362 -9.55 -12.68 26.68
N GLN A 363 -9.89 -13.96 26.70
CA GLN A 363 -8.97 -15.03 26.32
C GLN A 363 -8.56 -14.92 24.85
N GLY A 364 -9.51 -14.59 23.98
CA GLY A 364 -9.26 -14.36 22.56
C GLY A 364 -8.32 -13.18 22.30
N LEU A 365 -8.61 -12.04 22.92
CA LEU A 365 -7.80 -10.81 22.77
C LEU A 365 -6.38 -10.97 23.35
N ASN A 366 -6.21 -11.73 24.43
CA ASN A 366 -4.90 -11.98 25.04
C ASN A 366 -4.01 -12.94 24.24
N LYS A 367 -4.58 -13.84 23.42
CA LYS A 367 -3.79 -14.79 22.61
C LYS A 367 -3.00 -14.12 21.48
N GLY A 368 -3.37 -12.90 21.08
CA GLY A 368 -2.62 -12.12 20.09
C GLY A 368 -1.37 -11.47 20.69
N VAL A 369 -0.27 -12.22 20.83
CA VAL A 369 0.97 -11.77 21.50
C VAL A 369 1.58 -10.49 20.90
N GLN A 370 1.47 -10.28 19.58
CA GLN A 370 1.92 -9.05 18.90
C GLN A 370 0.95 -7.87 19.10
N SER A 371 -0.33 -8.16 19.40
CA SER A 371 -1.39 -7.16 19.64
C SER A 371 -1.29 -6.55 21.05
N ALA A 372 -0.73 -7.26 22.02
CA ALA A 372 -0.70 -6.85 23.43
C ALA A 372 0.11 -5.54 23.70
N ALA A 373 1.08 -5.21 22.84
CA ALA A 373 1.85 -3.98 22.95
C ALA A 373 1.11 -2.74 22.40
N HIS A 374 0.10 -2.94 21.53
CA HIS A 374 -0.59 -1.84 20.88
C HIS A 374 -1.56 -1.13 21.85
N PRO A 375 -1.50 0.21 22.03
CA PRO A 375 -2.34 0.93 23.00
C PRO A 375 -3.84 0.69 22.83
N LYS A 376 -4.33 0.59 21.58
CA LYS A 376 -5.75 0.27 21.31
C LYS A 376 -6.14 -1.14 21.76
N SER A 377 -5.23 -2.11 21.69
CA SER A 377 -5.49 -3.46 22.20
C SER A 377 -5.57 -3.46 23.73
N GLN A 378 -4.72 -2.68 24.40
CA GLN A 378 -4.76 -2.52 25.85
C GLN A 378 -6.06 -1.84 26.31
N ASN A 379 -6.50 -0.80 25.59
CA ASN A 379 -7.78 -0.14 25.86
C ASN A 379 -8.97 -1.08 25.70
N GLU A 380 -8.95 -1.93 24.66
CA GLU A 380 -10.01 -2.91 24.41
C GLU A 380 -10.03 -4.00 25.50
N LEU A 381 -8.86 -4.51 25.89
CA LEU A 381 -8.72 -5.45 27.01
C LEU A 381 -9.21 -4.85 28.34
N ALA A 382 -8.84 -3.61 28.64
CA ALA A 382 -9.27 -2.91 29.84
C ALA A 382 -10.80 -2.70 29.87
N TYR A 383 -11.40 -2.40 28.72
CA TYR A 383 -12.84 -2.24 28.59
C TYR A 383 -13.59 -3.55 28.91
N TRP A 384 -13.22 -4.67 28.28
CA TRP A 384 -13.86 -5.96 28.55
C TRP A 384 -13.58 -6.47 29.97
N SER A 385 -12.36 -6.24 30.49
CA SER A 385 -11.99 -6.63 31.86
C SER A 385 -12.81 -5.89 32.91
N LYS A 386 -13.06 -4.60 32.72
CA LYS A 386 -13.93 -3.81 33.61
C LYS A 386 -15.35 -4.35 33.62
N LEU A 387 -15.91 -4.66 32.45
CA LEU A 387 -17.28 -5.15 32.32
C LEU A 387 -17.46 -6.54 32.94
N GLU A 388 -16.43 -7.37 32.80
CA GLU A 388 -16.35 -8.70 33.41
C GLU A 388 -16.29 -8.63 34.95
N GLU A 389 -15.40 -7.79 35.50
CA GLU A 389 -15.30 -7.56 36.95
C GLU A 389 -16.58 -6.98 37.55
N GLU A 390 -17.22 -6.02 36.89
CA GLU A 390 -18.52 -5.49 37.32
C GLU A 390 -19.62 -6.56 37.35
N THR A 391 -19.61 -7.47 36.37
CA THR A 391 -20.57 -8.58 36.29
C THR A 391 -20.31 -9.63 37.38
N ARG A 392 -19.04 -9.97 37.61
CA ARG A 392 -18.61 -10.89 38.67
C ARG A 392 -19.00 -10.37 40.05
N ARG A 393 -18.79 -9.08 40.34
CA ARG A 393 -19.19 -8.44 41.60
C ARG A 393 -20.70 -8.55 41.82
N LYS A 394 -21.50 -8.22 40.80
CA LYS A 394 -22.98 -8.35 40.86
C LYS A 394 -23.41 -9.79 41.14
N LEU A 395 -22.76 -10.78 40.49
CA LEU A 395 -23.05 -12.19 40.71
C LEU A 395 -22.76 -12.64 42.15
N VAL A 396 -21.65 -12.20 42.75
CA VAL A 396 -21.32 -12.49 44.16
C VAL A 396 -22.36 -11.89 45.10
N SER A 397 -22.77 -10.64 44.88
CA SER A 397 -23.82 -10.00 45.68
C SER A 397 -25.16 -10.73 45.59
N VAL A 398 -25.58 -11.15 44.39
CA VAL A 398 -26.82 -11.92 44.18
C VAL A 398 -26.75 -13.29 44.87
N ARG A 399 -25.61 -14.00 44.78
CA ARG A 399 -25.41 -15.28 45.48
C ARG A 399 -25.44 -15.12 47.00
N GLN A 400 -24.85 -14.05 47.54
CA GLN A 400 -24.89 -13.75 48.97
C GLN A 400 -26.30 -13.42 49.45
N ALA A 401 -27.08 -12.65 48.67
CA ALA A 401 -28.47 -12.34 49.00
C ALA A 401 -29.34 -13.61 49.01
N LYS A 402 -29.18 -14.49 48.02
CA LYS A 402 -29.92 -15.77 47.96
C LYS A 402 -29.53 -16.77 49.05
N ARG A 403 -28.33 -16.66 49.63
CA ARG A 403 -27.89 -17.47 50.78
C ARG A 403 -28.41 -16.96 52.13
N ARG A 404 -28.89 -15.70 52.18
CA ARG A 404 -29.41 -15.05 53.39
C ARG A 404 -30.94 -15.13 53.48
N GLN A 405 -31.61 -15.43 52.38
CA GLN A 405 -33.00 -15.87 52.31
C GLN A 405 -33.06 -17.39 52.47
#